data_AF-A0A371HUW1-F1
#
_entry.id   AF-A0A371HUW1-F1
#
_cell.length_a   1.000
_cell.length_b   1.000
_cell.length_c   1.000
_cell.angle_alpha   90.00
_cell.angle_beta   90.00
_cell.angle_gamma   90.00
#
_symmetry.space_group_name_H-M   'P 1'
#
loop_
_entity.id
_entity.type
_entity.pdbx_description
1 polymer ?
#
loop_
_entity_poly.entity_id
_entity_poly.type
_entity_poly.pdbx_seq_one_letter_code
_entity_poly.pdbx_strand_id
1 'polypeptide(L)'
;MQELEYEDVQLRKVATLMRHYKMFIMKKDEIIDEIFRRFQIILDGVQSLGHIFSKAQNNLKILDSLPKLWGQRAQSSKKYATRRRALKVHEVHLQKEKKKLVNKDLLNLKIGETSTKKSKKLEK
;
A
#
# COMPACT_ATOMS: atom_id res chain seq x y z
N MET A 1 26.48 -0.51 16.36
CA MET A 1 26.68 0.24 15.09
C MET A 1 26.21 -0.54 13.86
N GLN A 2 26.57 -1.81 13.69
CA GLN A 2 26.13 -2.64 12.54
C GLN A 2 24.60 -2.83 12.41
N GLU A 3 23.87 -2.86 13.52
CA GLU A 3 22.41 -3.08 13.52
C GLU A 3 21.63 -1.85 13.00
N LEU A 4 22.12 -0.65 13.30
CA LEU A 4 21.54 0.60 12.77
C LEU A 4 21.80 0.78 11.27
N GLU A 5 22.95 0.30 10.80
CA GLU A 5 23.30 0.33 9.37
C GLU A 5 22.48 -0.71 8.57
N TYR A 6 22.22 -1.88 9.16
CA TYR A 6 21.35 -2.90 8.57
C TYR A 6 19.91 -2.40 8.39
N GLU A 7 19.34 -1.77 9.42
CA GLU A 7 18.00 -1.17 9.35
C GLU A 7 17.90 -0.05 8.30
N ASP A 8 18.90 0.83 8.20
CA ASP A 8 18.92 1.89 7.18
C ASP A 8 18.97 1.32 5.75
N VAL A 9 19.76 0.26 5.53
CA VAL A 9 19.84 -0.43 4.24
C VAL A 9 18.51 -1.09 3.88
N GLN A 10 17.83 -1.75 4.82
CA GLN A 10 16.52 -2.36 4.58
C GLN A 10 15.46 -1.30 4.28
N LEU A 11 15.44 -0.20 5.03
CA LEU A 11 14.52 0.91 4.81
C LEU A 11 14.67 1.51 3.40
N ARG A 12 15.91 1.72 2.93
CA ARG A 12 16.18 2.20 1.57
C ARG A 12 15.72 1.22 0.49
N LYS A 13 15.90 -0.09 0.71
CA LYS A 13 15.42 -1.15 -0.21
C LYS A 13 13.90 -1.12 -0.32
N VAL A 14 13.19 -1.08 0.82
CA VAL A 14 11.73 -0.94 0.86
C VAL A 14 11.28 0.31 0.13
N ALA A 15 11.88 1.47 0.43
CA ALA A 15 11.51 2.74 -0.19
C ALA A 15 11.67 2.70 -1.72
N THR A 16 12.75 2.09 -2.20
CA THR A 16 13.03 1.92 -3.63
C THR A 16 12.00 1.02 -4.31
N LEU A 17 11.72 -0.15 -3.74
CA LEU A 17 10.72 -1.09 -4.27
C LEU A 17 9.31 -0.49 -4.23
N MET A 18 8.96 0.21 -3.16
CA MET A 18 7.70 0.94 -3.04
C MET A 18 7.57 2.02 -4.11
N ARG A 19 8.67 2.71 -4.45
CA ARG A 19 8.69 3.67 -5.57
C ARG A 19 8.50 2.97 -6.91
N HIS A 20 9.18 1.85 -7.16
CA HIS A 20 8.99 1.05 -8.38
C HIS A 20 7.55 0.54 -8.50
N TYR A 21 6.95 0.06 -7.42
CA TYR A 21 5.54 -0.30 -7.39
C TYR A 21 4.68 0.91 -7.75
N LYS A 22 4.81 2.05 -7.05
CA LYS A 22 3.98 3.24 -7.29
C LYS A 22 4.11 3.79 -8.72
N MET A 23 5.31 3.82 -9.27
CA MET A 23 5.58 4.36 -10.62
C MET A 23 5.43 3.32 -11.73
N PHE A 24 4.97 2.10 -11.41
CA PHE A 24 4.85 1.02 -12.38
C PHE A 24 3.88 1.37 -13.51
N ILE A 25 4.40 1.35 -14.73
CA ILE A 25 3.69 1.54 -16.01
C ILE A 25 4.24 0.54 -17.04
N MET A 26 3.38 0.16 -17.98
CA MET A 26 3.79 -0.60 -19.17
C MET A 26 4.77 0.22 -20.00
N LYS A 27 5.88 -0.39 -20.42
CA LYS A 27 6.81 0.25 -21.35
C LYS A 27 6.27 0.20 -22.78
N LYS A 28 6.80 1.07 -23.64
CA LYS A 28 6.56 0.98 -25.09
C LYS A 28 7.09 -0.37 -25.58
N ASP A 29 6.31 -1.06 -26.41
CA ASP A 29 6.67 -2.34 -27.05
C ASP A 29 6.79 -3.55 -26.11
N GLU A 30 6.47 -3.39 -24.83
CA GLU A 30 6.37 -4.50 -23.87
C GLU A 30 5.11 -5.34 -24.13
N ILE A 31 5.17 -6.65 -23.95
CA ILE A 31 3.97 -7.51 -24.00
C ILE A 31 3.37 -7.75 -22.61
N ILE A 32 2.14 -8.28 -22.56
CA ILE A 32 1.43 -8.51 -21.30
C ILE A 32 2.19 -9.50 -20.40
N ASP A 33 2.81 -10.55 -20.93
CA ASP A 33 3.52 -11.51 -20.08
C ASP A 33 4.78 -10.90 -19.44
N GLU A 34 5.47 -10.02 -20.16
CA GLU A 34 6.63 -9.28 -19.66
C GLU A 34 6.23 -8.29 -18.55
N ILE A 35 5.11 -7.59 -18.72
CA ILE A 35 4.62 -6.66 -17.68
C ILE A 35 4.26 -7.43 -16.41
N PHE A 36 3.62 -8.60 -16.53
CA PHE A 36 3.24 -9.43 -15.39
C PHE A 36 4.47 -9.94 -14.65
N ARG A 37 5.47 -10.44 -15.38
CA ARG A 37 6.73 -10.92 -14.77
C ARG A 37 7.45 -9.81 -14.01
N ARG A 38 7.57 -8.61 -14.58
CA ARG A 38 8.17 -7.45 -13.86
C ARG A 38 7.36 -7.04 -12.64
N PHE A 39 6.03 -7.07 -12.73
CA PHE A 39 5.17 -6.74 -11.62
C PHE A 39 5.33 -7.75 -10.47
N GLN A 40 5.42 -9.05 -10.78
CA GLN A 40 5.69 -10.11 -9.79
C GLN A 40 7.03 -9.91 -9.08
N ILE A 41 8.10 -9.62 -9.80
CA ILE A 41 9.42 -9.36 -9.20
C ILE A 41 9.36 -8.25 -8.14
N ILE A 42 8.59 -7.18 -8.42
CA ILE A 42 8.40 -6.08 -7.46
C ILE A 42 7.58 -6.57 -6.26
N LEU A 43 6.50 -7.31 -6.48
CA LEU A 43 5.68 -7.85 -5.39
C LEU A 43 6.46 -8.79 -4.48
N ASP A 44 7.24 -9.70 -5.04
CA ASP A 44 8.05 -10.66 -4.29
C ASP A 44 9.11 -9.94 -3.46
N GLY A 45 9.76 -8.92 -4.03
CA GLY A 45 10.71 -8.08 -3.30
C GLY A 45 10.05 -7.33 -2.14
N VAL A 46 8.88 -6.72 -2.35
CA VAL A 46 8.16 -6.00 -1.28
C VAL A 46 7.65 -6.98 -0.20
N GLN A 47 7.20 -8.17 -0.59
CA GLN A 47 6.74 -9.23 0.32
C GLN A 47 7.89 -9.80 1.16
N SER A 48 9.08 -10.02 0.58
CA SER A 48 10.26 -10.47 1.32
C SER A 48 10.70 -9.50 2.42
N LEU A 49 10.30 -8.22 2.31
CA LEU A 49 10.57 -7.16 3.28
C LEU A 49 9.38 -6.90 4.23
N GLY A 50 8.41 -7.82 4.30
CA GLY A 50 7.29 -7.77 5.24
C GLY A 50 6.10 -6.92 4.80
N HIS A 51 6.08 -6.43 3.56
CA HIS A 51 4.98 -5.62 3.04
C HIS A 51 4.12 -6.40 2.06
N ILE A 52 2.82 -6.52 2.34
CA ILE A 52 1.89 -7.29 1.50
C ILE A 52 0.76 -6.37 1.02
N PHE A 53 0.55 -6.33 -0.30
CA PHE A 53 -0.59 -5.68 -0.92
C PHE A 53 -1.74 -6.67 -1.09
N SER A 54 -2.98 -6.19 -0.93
CA SER A 54 -4.14 -7.04 -1.18
C SER A 54 -4.26 -7.37 -2.67
N LYS A 55 -4.90 -8.51 -2.97
CA LYS A 55 -5.19 -8.92 -4.36
C LYS A 55 -5.95 -7.82 -5.12
N ALA A 56 -6.85 -7.10 -4.44
CA ALA A 56 -7.58 -5.99 -5.03
C ALA A 56 -6.67 -4.81 -5.40
N GLN A 57 -5.72 -4.45 -4.51
CA GLN A 57 -4.74 -3.39 -4.77
C GLN A 57 -3.83 -3.75 -5.95
N ASN A 58 -3.35 -4.99 -5.99
CA ASN A 58 -2.50 -5.48 -7.09
C ASN A 58 -3.24 -5.49 -8.43
N ASN A 59 -4.50 -5.94 -8.43
CA ASN A 59 -5.34 -5.93 -9.62
C ASN A 59 -5.60 -4.51 -10.13
N LEU A 60 -5.87 -3.55 -9.23
CA LEU A 60 -6.00 -2.15 -9.63
C LEU A 60 -4.70 -1.62 -10.19
N LYS A 61 -3.58 -1.93 -9.54
CA LYS A 61 -2.27 -1.43 -9.94
C LYS A 61 -1.86 -1.90 -11.33
N ILE A 62 -2.04 -3.19 -11.64
CA ILE A 62 -1.74 -3.71 -12.97
C ILE A 62 -2.69 -3.12 -14.02
N LEU A 63 -3.99 -2.98 -13.72
CA LEU A 63 -4.96 -2.36 -14.63
C LEU A 63 -4.71 -0.87 -14.89
N ASP A 64 -4.15 -0.15 -13.92
CA ASP A 64 -3.77 1.26 -14.05
C ASP A 64 -2.45 1.44 -14.82
N SER A 65 -1.60 0.40 -14.85
CA SER A 65 -0.31 0.43 -15.54
C SER A 65 -0.40 0.22 -17.07
N LEU A 66 -1.53 -0.31 -17.56
CA LEU A 66 -1.75 -0.57 -18.98
C LEU A 66 -1.98 0.74 -19.76
N PRO A 67 -1.54 0.83 -21.04
CA PRO A 67 -1.76 2.01 -21.86
C PRO A 67 -3.24 2.34 -22.00
N LYS A 68 -3.57 3.64 -22.10
CA LYS A 68 -4.96 4.12 -22.21
C LYS A 68 -5.74 3.47 -23.35
N LEU A 69 -5.09 3.08 -24.44
CA LEU A 69 -5.71 2.40 -25.58
C LEU A 69 -6.26 1.01 -25.20
N TRP A 70 -5.55 0.27 -24.34
CA TRP A 70 -6.06 -0.95 -23.72
C TRP A 70 -7.18 -0.63 -22.74
N GLY A 71 -7.04 0.47 -22.00
CA GLY A 71 -8.09 1.03 -21.14
C GLY A 71 -9.40 1.25 -21.89
N GLN A 72 -9.39 1.83 -23.09
CA GLN A 72 -10.62 2.07 -23.88
C GLN A 72 -11.28 0.78 -24.36
N ARG A 73 -10.50 -0.20 -24.84
CA ARG A 73 -11.02 -1.54 -25.22
C ARG A 73 -11.53 -2.34 -24.03
N ALA A 74 -10.90 -2.21 -22.87
CA ALA A 74 -11.35 -2.86 -21.65
C ALA A 74 -12.57 -2.14 -21.04
N GLN A 75 -12.61 -0.80 -21.08
CA GLN A 75 -13.71 0.01 -20.55
C GLN A 75 -15.00 -0.14 -21.36
N SER A 76 -14.91 -0.34 -22.68
CA SER A 76 -16.09 -0.65 -23.50
C SER A 76 -16.77 -1.96 -23.08
N SER A 77 -16.04 -2.86 -22.41
CA SER A 77 -16.62 -4.05 -21.82
C SER A 77 -17.29 -3.77 -20.47
N LYS A 78 -18.62 -3.86 -20.43
CA LYS A 78 -19.46 -3.68 -19.23
C LYS A 78 -18.94 -4.49 -18.03
N LYS A 79 -18.49 -5.73 -18.24
CA LYS A 79 -17.99 -6.61 -17.17
C LYS A 79 -16.73 -6.06 -16.50
N TYR A 80 -15.79 -5.52 -17.27
CA TYR A 80 -14.55 -4.94 -16.76
C TYR A 80 -14.81 -3.63 -16.02
N ALA A 81 -15.68 -2.77 -16.57
CA ALA A 81 -16.07 -1.53 -15.93
C ALA A 81 -16.70 -1.78 -14.54
N THR A 82 -17.62 -2.74 -14.43
CA THR A 82 -18.23 -3.13 -13.15
C THR A 82 -17.21 -3.68 -12.15
N ARG A 83 -16.34 -4.61 -12.58
CA ARG A 83 -15.29 -5.16 -11.70
C ARG A 83 -14.33 -4.07 -11.20
N ARG A 84 -13.90 -3.16 -12.08
CA ARG A 84 -13.01 -2.05 -11.71
C ARG A 84 -13.68 -1.10 -10.70
N ARG A 85 -14.97 -0.78 -10.88
CA ARG A 85 -15.75 0.00 -9.92
C ARG A 85 -15.83 -0.69 -8.56
N ALA A 86 -16.15 -1.99 -8.53
CA ALA A 86 -16.21 -2.77 -7.29
C ALA A 86 -14.86 -2.78 -6.55
N LEU A 87 -13.76 -2.97 -7.27
CA LEU A 87 -12.41 -2.91 -6.69
C LEU A 87 -12.12 -1.53 -6.07
N LYS A 88 -12.53 -0.43 -6.73
CA LYS A 88 -12.32 0.92 -6.21
C LYS A 88 -13.11 1.20 -4.94
N VAL A 89 -14.36 0.73 -4.88
CA VAL A 89 -15.19 0.82 -3.66
C VAL A 89 -14.53 0.07 -2.50
N HIS A 90 -14.03 -1.14 -2.76
CA HIS A 90 -13.33 -1.93 -1.75
C HIS A 90 -12.05 -1.24 -1.25
N GLU A 91 -11.25 -0.65 -2.14
CA GLU A 91 -10.06 0.12 -1.76
C GLU A 91 -10.39 1.29 -0.83
N VAL A 92 -11.43 2.08 -1.15
CA VAL A 92 -11.87 3.20 -0.31
C VAL A 92 -12.33 2.71 1.06
N HIS A 93 -13.05 1.60 1.11
CA HIS A 93 -13.48 1.00 2.38
C HIS A 93 -12.28 0.57 3.23
N LEU A 94 -11.30 -0.14 2.65
CA LEU A 94 -10.07 -0.53 3.35
C LEU A 94 -9.31 0.68 3.91
N GLN A 95 -9.22 1.77 3.15
CA GLN A 95 -8.55 3.00 3.62
C GLN A 95 -9.30 3.65 4.78
N LYS A 96 -10.64 3.64 4.76
CA LYS A 96 -11.47 4.14 5.85
C LYS A 96 -11.28 3.32 7.13
N GLU A 97 -11.25 1.99 7.03
CA GLU A 97 -11.01 1.11 8.18
C GLU A 97 -9.60 1.28 8.76
N LYS A 98 -8.56 1.37 7.91
CA LYS A 98 -7.19 1.68 8.37
C LYS A 98 -7.12 3.02 9.13
N LYS A 99 -7.79 4.06 8.64
CA LYS A 99 -7.83 5.37 9.33
C LYS A 99 -8.54 5.30 10.69
N LYS A 100 -9.62 4.52 10.81
CA LYS A 100 -10.30 4.31 12.09
C LYS A 100 -9.39 3.62 13.11
N LEU A 101 -8.64 2.61 12.69
CA LEU A 101 -7.68 1.90 13.55
C LEU A 101 -6.61 2.85 14.08
N VAL A 102 -5.97 3.62 13.19
CA VAL A 102 -4.96 4.63 13.57
C VAL A 102 -5.53 5.67 14.53
N ASN A 103 -6.76 6.15 14.28
CA ASN A 103 -7.41 7.11 15.18
C ASN A 103 -7.72 6.51 16.56
N LYS A 104 -8.14 5.23 16.63
CA LYS A 104 -8.38 4.52 17.88
C LYS A 104 -7.10 4.34 18.68
N ASP A 105 -6.00 3.98 18.02
CA ASP A 105 -4.69 3.83 18.65
C ASP A 105 -4.17 5.18 19.18
N LEU A 106 -4.36 6.26 18.42
CA LEU A 106 -4.01 7.62 18.86
C LEU A 106 -4.84 8.08 20.08
N LEU A 107 -6.12 7.72 20.14
CA LEU A 107 -6.97 8.02 21.30
C LEU A 107 -6.53 7.22 22.54
N ASN A 108 -6.23 5.93 22.37
CA ASN A 108 -5.78 5.08 23.46
C ASN A 108 -4.42 5.51 24.02
N LEU A 109 -3.49 5.96 23.16
CA LEU A 109 -2.19 6.51 23.56
C LEU A 109 -2.36 7.81 24.39
N LYS A 110 -3.24 8.72 23.97
CA LYS A 110 -3.52 9.96 24.70
C LYS A 110 -4.15 9.73 26.08
N ILE A 111 -4.99 8.71 26.21
CA ILE A 111 -5.63 8.37 27.49
C ILE A 111 -4.59 7.83 28.48
N GLY A 112 -3.60 7.04 28.02
CA GLY A 112 -2.50 6.52 28.85
C GLY A 112 -1.57 7.60 29.41
N GLU A 113 -1.32 8.68 28.66
CA GLU A 113 -0.42 9.77 29.07
C GLU A 113 -1.05 10.73 30.09
N THR A 114 -2.38 10.80 30.18
CA THR A 114 -3.09 11.71 31.10
C THR A 114 -3.24 11.19 32.53
N SER A 115 -2.88 9.93 32.82
CA SER A 115 -3.10 9.31 34.13
C SER A 115 -1.92 9.38 35.11
N THR A 116 -0.72 9.84 34.70
CA THR A 116 0.48 9.84 35.59
C THR A 116 0.86 11.22 36.16
N LYS A 117 -0.04 12.22 36.13
CA LYS A 117 0.18 13.52 36.81
C LYS A 117 -1.00 13.93 37.70
N LYS A 118 -1.36 13.08 38.67
CA LYS A 118 -2.20 13.51 39.81
C LYS A 118 -2.03 12.62 41.05
N SER A 119 -0.80 12.42 41.49
CA SER A 119 -0.52 11.88 42.84
C SER A 119 0.81 12.43 43.37
N LYS A 120 0.79 13.68 43.83
CA LYS A 120 1.75 14.26 44.81
C LYS A 120 1.39 15.73 45.06
N LYS A 121 0.29 15.98 45.77
CA LYS A 121 0.15 17.20 46.59
C LYS A 121 -1.03 17.06 47.55
N LEU A 122 -0.82 16.41 48.68
CA LEU A 122 -1.56 16.69 49.91
C LEU A 122 -0.78 16.10 51.08
N GLU A 123 0.30 16.78 51.45
CA GLU A 123 0.86 16.69 52.80
C GLU A 123 1.58 18.00 53.10
N LYS A 124 0.88 18.87 53.82
CA LYS A 124 1.37 19.77 54.87
C LYS A 124 0.21 20.59 55.40
#